data_AF-A0A8C1VRM8-F1
#
_entry.id   AF-A0A8C1VRM8-F1
#
_cell.length_a   1.000
_cell.length_b   1.000
_cell.length_c   1.000
_cell.angle_alpha   90.00
_cell.angle_beta   90.00
_cell.angle_gamma   90.00
#
_symmetry.space_group_name_H-M   'P 1'
#
loop_
_entity.id
_entity.type
_entity.pdbx_description
1 polymer ?
#
loop_
_entity_poly.entity_id
_entity_poly.type
_entity_poly.pdbx_seq_one_letter_code
_entity_poly.pdbx_strand_id
1 'polypeptide(L)'
;MASKSHPEPLPARTTLFQQKDGKTYRIPALIYISDGQTFLAFAEERSTPCDSDAKVLVMKRRSLQNGSLQISKGRNQARLCYVTSTDYGQNWSQLTDLTNQVIGDEICNWATFAVGPGHGIQMKSGRLIIPAYVYYIHCRCFPFNFLHKVRPHALSFYSDDCGVTWQMGEKIPMESCECEMAEIIDHTDQSHLYCNARSTCGHRVEALSESSGAAFDNPHVAKKLVEPRHGCQGSVLSFPVPEPSDESDTKTWLLYSHPTNKKKRKDLGVYLNKSPLKTSGWGQPWIVHKGPSGYSDLTQCEEQFACLMECGEKSETEEIAFVEFKLKYLLWDLLKE
;
A
#
# COMPACT_ATOMS: atom_id res chain seq x y z
N MET A 1 -23.88 -18.75 -15.47
CA MET A 1 -23.79 -17.91 -16.68
C MET A 1 -22.31 -17.69 -16.97
N ALA A 2 -21.83 -18.06 -18.16
CA ALA A 2 -20.44 -17.84 -18.54
C ALA A 2 -20.18 -16.33 -18.65
N SER A 3 -19.17 -15.80 -17.94
CA SER A 3 -18.78 -14.40 -18.09
C SER A 3 -18.26 -14.23 -19.52
N LYS A 4 -18.90 -13.39 -20.33
CA LYS A 4 -18.36 -12.98 -21.62
C LYS A 4 -16.98 -12.35 -21.38
N SER A 5 -15.97 -12.81 -22.12
CA SER A 5 -14.61 -12.25 -22.05
C SER A 5 -14.65 -10.77 -22.43
N HIS A 6 -13.79 -9.97 -21.79
CA HIS A 6 -13.54 -8.59 -22.20
C HIS A 6 -13.13 -8.61 -23.70
N PRO A 7 -13.64 -7.69 -24.55
CA PRO A 7 -13.40 -7.73 -26.00
C PRO A 7 -11.97 -7.38 -26.37
N GLU A 8 -11.30 -6.60 -25.53
CA GLU A 8 -9.89 -6.26 -25.68
C GLU A 8 -9.00 -7.42 -25.21
N PRO A 9 -7.87 -7.68 -25.88
CA PRO A 9 -6.87 -8.60 -25.37
C PRO A 9 -6.41 -8.13 -23.98
N LEU A 10 -6.14 -9.09 -23.09
CA LEU A 10 -5.54 -8.77 -21.80
C LEU A 10 -4.18 -8.10 -22.04
N PRO A 11 -3.83 -7.08 -21.25
CA PRO A 11 -2.54 -6.43 -21.39
C PRO A 11 -1.40 -7.42 -21.18
N ALA A 12 -0.33 -7.20 -21.93
CA ALA A 12 0.87 -8.01 -21.80
C ALA A 12 1.48 -7.81 -20.41
N ARG A 13 1.99 -8.91 -19.84
CA ARG A 13 2.62 -8.94 -18.53
C ARG A 13 4.07 -9.33 -18.68
N THR A 14 4.96 -8.60 -18.02
CA THR A 14 6.39 -8.86 -18.02
C THR A 14 6.85 -9.22 -16.61
N THR A 15 7.48 -10.38 -16.46
CA THR A 15 8.10 -10.77 -15.18
C THR A 15 9.39 -9.96 -14.99
N LEU A 16 9.46 -9.16 -13.92
CA LEU A 16 10.65 -8.35 -13.59
C LEU A 16 11.56 -9.07 -12.59
N PHE A 17 10.96 -9.74 -11.61
CA PHE A 17 11.69 -10.53 -10.62
C PHE A 17 11.10 -11.94 -10.58
N GLN A 18 11.95 -12.96 -10.64
CA GLN A 18 11.53 -14.35 -10.67
C GLN A 18 12.23 -15.14 -9.58
N GLN A 19 11.48 -16.01 -8.90
CA GLN A 19 12.05 -16.98 -7.98
C GLN A 19 12.95 -17.95 -8.76
N LYS A 20 14.25 -17.92 -8.46
CA LYS A 20 15.25 -18.74 -9.15
C LYS A 20 16.48 -18.92 -8.27
N ASP A 21 17.16 -20.06 -8.41
CA ASP A 21 18.45 -20.34 -7.77
C ASP A 21 18.44 -20.13 -6.23
N GLY A 22 17.32 -20.49 -5.59
CA GLY A 22 17.16 -20.34 -4.13
C GLY A 22 16.95 -18.90 -3.65
N LYS A 23 16.67 -17.97 -4.56
CA LYS A 23 16.26 -16.60 -4.25
C LYS A 23 14.77 -16.43 -4.49
N THR A 24 14.10 -15.70 -3.59
CA THR A 24 12.72 -15.28 -3.73
C THR A 24 12.66 -13.75 -3.66
N TYR A 25 11.86 -13.12 -4.51
CA TYR A 25 11.63 -11.68 -4.49
C TYR A 25 10.21 -11.40 -4.04
N ARG A 26 10.04 -10.47 -3.09
CA ARG A 26 8.73 -10.13 -2.51
C ARG A 26 8.62 -8.64 -2.24
N ILE A 27 7.42 -8.19 -1.87
CA ILE A 27 7.16 -6.82 -1.41
C ILE A 27 7.47 -5.79 -2.51
N PRO A 28 6.66 -5.76 -3.59
CA PRO A 28 6.85 -4.84 -4.70
C PRO A 28 6.61 -3.40 -4.26
N ALA A 29 7.41 -2.48 -4.79
CA ALA A 29 7.10 -1.05 -4.81
C ALA A 29 7.46 -0.47 -6.18
N LEU A 30 6.65 0.46 -6.68
CA LEU A 30 6.75 1.00 -8.03
C LEU A 30 6.60 2.53 -7.99
N ILE A 31 7.56 3.22 -8.58
CA ILE A 31 7.52 4.68 -8.76
C ILE A 31 7.76 5.00 -10.24
N TYR A 32 6.95 5.88 -10.81
CA TYR A 32 7.16 6.44 -12.14
C TYR A 32 7.74 7.86 -12.04
N ILE A 33 8.85 8.10 -12.72
CA ILE A 33 9.50 9.42 -12.81
C ILE A 33 9.22 10.00 -14.20
N SER A 34 8.33 10.98 -14.26
CA SER A 34 7.83 11.56 -15.52
C SER A 34 8.92 12.28 -16.33
N ASP A 35 9.81 13.03 -15.68
CA ASP A 35 10.88 13.81 -16.31
C ASP A 35 11.89 12.94 -17.10
N GLY A 36 11.96 11.63 -16.79
CA GLY A 36 12.76 10.66 -17.53
C GLY A 36 11.95 9.51 -18.14
N GLN A 37 10.62 9.57 -18.09
CA GLN A 37 9.69 8.47 -18.44
C GLN A 37 10.17 7.10 -17.92
N THR A 38 10.67 7.07 -16.69
CA THR A 38 11.39 5.91 -16.14
C THR A 38 10.62 5.30 -14.98
N PHE A 39 10.46 3.98 -14.99
CA PHE A 39 9.97 3.23 -13.83
C PHE A 39 11.14 2.80 -12.94
N LEU A 40 10.99 3.01 -11.64
CA LEU A 40 11.81 2.36 -10.62
C LEU A 40 10.96 1.29 -9.93
N ALA A 41 11.31 0.03 -10.16
CA ALA A 41 10.68 -1.13 -9.52
C ALA A 41 11.60 -1.68 -8.43
N PHE A 42 11.09 -1.78 -7.21
CA PHE A 42 11.79 -2.29 -6.03
C PHE A 42 11.16 -3.60 -5.56
N ALA A 43 11.98 -4.46 -4.98
CA ALA A 43 11.56 -5.70 -4.33
C ALA A 43 12.60 -6.12 -3.27
N GLU A 44 12.15 -6.78 -2.21
CA GLU A 44 13.02 -7.44 -1.26
C GLU A 44 13.57 -8.75 -1.86
N GLU A 45 14.89 -8.91 -1.91
CA GLU A 45 15.53 -10.22 -2.16
C GLU A 45 15.57 -11.03 -0.85
N ARG A 46 15.08 -12.28 -0.88
CA ARG A 46 15.02 -13.19 0.27
C ARG A 46 15.65 -14.56 -0.05
N SER A 47 16.19 -15.25 0.96
CA SER A 47 16.60 -16.68 0.81
C SER A 47 15.44 -17.65 0.74
N THR A 48 14.30 -17.30 1.34
CA THR A 48 13.07 -18.08 1.29
C THR A 48 11.89 -17.10 1.24
N PRO A 49 10.66 -17.55 0.96
CA PRO A 49 9.48 -16.69 1.04
C PRO A 49 9.20 -16.08 2.42
N CYS A 50 9.85 -16.57 3.50
CA CYS A 50 9.64 -16.11 4.86
C CYS A 50 10.11 -14.66 5.07
N ASP A 51 9.33 -13.87 5.82
CA ASP A 51 9.63 -12.46 6.10
C ASP A 51 10.93 -12.25 6.92
N SER A 52 11.41 -13.28 7.62
CA SER A 52 12.67 -13.21 8.38
C SER A 52 13.93 -13.29 7.51
N ASP A 53 13.80 -13.66 6.24
CA ASP A 53 14.90 -14.13 5.40
C ASP A 53 15.34 -13.13 4.33
N ALA A 54 14.89 -11.87 4.44
CA ALA A 54 15.30 -10.77 3.57
C ALA A 54 16.80 -10.45 3.70
N LYS A 55 17.46 -10.28 2.56
CA LYS A 55 18.92 -10.10 2.42
C LYS A 55 19.32 -8.69 2.02
N VAL A 56 18.62 -8.03 1.08
CA VAL A 56 19.01 -6.72 0.48
C VAL A 56 17.78 -5.88 0.05
N LEU A 57 17.83 -4.57 0.36
CA LEU A 57 16.97 -3.37 0.06
C LEU A 57 15.43 -3.54 0.05
N VAL A 58 14.62 -2.71 0.73
CA VAL A 58 14.82 -1.38 1.33
C VAL A 58 14.74 -1.44 2.86
N MET A 59 15.87 -1.10 3.50
CA MET A 59 16.01 -0.75 4.93
C MET A 59 15.62 -1.80 5.99
N LYS A 60 16.50 -2.80 6.15
CA LYS A 60 16.73 -3.45 7.45
C LYS A 60 18.22 -3.64 7.70
N ARG A 61 18.81 -2.81 8.56
CA ARG A 61 20.11 -3.14 9.18
C ARG A 61 19.84 -4.17 10.28
N ARG A 62 20.02 -5.45 9.92
CA ARG A 62 20.30 -6.59 10.80
C ARG A 62 19.46 -6.65 12.10
N SER A 63 18.32 -7.34 12.03
CA SER A 63 17.88 -8.15 13.17
C SER A 63 17.41 -9.50 12.67
N LEU A 64 18.12 -10.54 13.09
CA LEU A 64 17.84 -11.96 12.89
C LEU A 64 16.55 -12.42 13.60
N GLN A 65 15.74 -11.51 14.15
CA GLN A 65 14.49 -11.83 14.83
C GLN A 65 13.27 -11.59 13.92
N ASN A 66 12.49 -12.67 13.78
CA ASN A 66 11.20 -12.71 13.11
C ASN A 66 10.24 -11.67 13.71
N GLY A 67 9.47 -10.94 12.89
CA GLY A 67 8.49 -9.94 13.35
C GLY A 67 7.48 -10.53 14.36
N SER A 68 7.10 -11.79 14.20
CA SER A 68 6.25 -12.51 15.17
C SER A 68 6.90 -12.66 16.56
N LEU A 69 8.23 -12.78 16.65
CA LEU A 69 8.96 -12.78 17.92
C LEU A 69 8.96 -11.40 18.57
N GLN A 70 9.06 -10.33 17.78
CA GLN A 70 8.97 -8.96 18.31
C GLN A 70 7.56 -8.67 18.84
N ILE A 71 6.51 -9.08 18.11
CA ILE A 71 5.11 -8.96 18.53
C ILE A 71 4.87 -9.74 19.82
N SER A 72 5.29 -11.00 19.88
CA SER A 72 5.08 -11.87 21.05
C SER A 72 5.90 -11.48 22.27
N LYS A 73 7.08 -10.87 22.09
CA LYS A 73 7.95 -10.43 23.21
C LYS A 73 7.80 -8.94 23.54
N GLY A 74 7.14 -8.15 22.70
CA GLY A 74 7.06 -6.70 22.84
C GLY A 74 8.43 -6.01 22.82
N ARG A 75 9.40 -6.59 22.09
CA ARG A 75 10.77 -6.10 22.01
C ARG A 75 11.06 -5.60 20.61
N ASN A 76 10.83 -4.30 20.42
CA ASN A 76 11.03 -3.63 19.15
C ASN A 76 12.52 -3.50 18.79
N GLN A 77 12.83 -3.80 17.53
CA GLN A 77 14.13 -3.62 16.89
C GLN A 77 14.00 -3.00 15.49
N ALA A 78 12.80 -2.59 15.10
CA ALA A 78 12.55 -1.89 13.85
C ALA A 78 13.14 -0.47 13.90
N ARG A 79 13.57 0.02 12.75
CA ARG A 79 14.17 1.35 12.57
C ARG A 79 13.49 2.02 11.38
N LEU A 80 13.17 3.29 11.54
CA LEU A 80 12.65 4.15 10.48
C LEU A 80 13.85 4.82 9.83
N CYS A 81 14.08 4.56 8.54
CA CYS A 81 15.21 5.12 7.84
C CYS A 81 14.78 5.64 6.46
N TYR A 82 15.66 6.39 5.78
CA TYR A 82 15.57 6.67 4.35
C TYR A 82 16.93 6.78 3.66
N VAL A 83 16.90 6.70 2.34
CA VAL A 83 17.97 7.10 1.41
C VAL A 83 17.36 8.01 0.35
N THR A 84 18.17 8.86 -0.26
CA THR A 84 17.75 9.80 -1.31
C THR A 84 18.61 9.64 -2.54
N SER A 85 18.02 9.90 -3.71
CA SER A 85 18.73 10.01 -4.98
C SER A 85 18.36 11.34 -5.64
N THR A 86 19.34 11.95 -6.30
CA THR A 86 19.17 13.19 -7.09
C THR A 86 19.47 12.95 -8.57
N ASP A 87 19.61 11.70 -8.99
CA ASP A 87 20.02 11.28 -10.33
C ASP A 87 19.17 10.10 -10.84
N TYR A 88 17.87 10.14 -10.53
CA TYR A 88 16.86 9.18 -10.97
C TYR A 88 17.14 7.74 -10.51
N GLY A 89 17.67 7.58 -9.31
CA GLY A 89 17.91 6.27 -8.67
C GLY A 89 19.22 5.59 -9.06
N GLN A 90 20.11 6.28 -9.79
CA GLN A 90 21.42 5.74 -10.19
C GLN A 90 22.37 5.66 -9.00
N ASN A 91 22.42 6.71 -8.18
CA ASN A 91 23.18 6.74 -6.93
C ASN A 91 22.27 7.09 -5.76
N TRP A 92 22.65 6.60 -4.58
CA TRP A 92 21.89 6.76 -3.35
C TRP A 92 22.79 7.34 -2.26
N SER A 93 22.22 8.20 -1.43
CA SER A 93 22.90 8.74 -0.24
C SER A 93 23.16 7.66 0.81
N GLN A 94 23.91 8.03 1.85
CA GLN A 94 24.03 7.18 3.03
C GLN A 94 22.68 7.07 3.75
N LEU A 95 22.49 5.95 4.45
CA LEU A 95 21.29 5.70 5.25
C LEU A 95 21.13 6.74 6.36
N THR A 96 20.00 7.41 6.39
CA THR A 96 19.57 8.28 7.50
C THR A 96 18.63 7.51 8.41
N ASP A 97 18.91 7.44 9.72
CA ASP A 97 18.03 6.83 10.74
C ASP A 97 17.19 7.92 11.43
N LEU A 98 15.88 7.89 11.19
CA LEU A 98 14.89 8.82 11.71
C LEU A 98 14.22 8.34 13.01
N THR A 99 14.53 7.13 13.47
CA THR A 99 13.78 6.45 14.53
C THR A 99 13.62 7.32 15.79
N ASN A 100 14.73 7.84 16.31
CA ASN A 100 14.70 8.65 17.54
C ASN A 100 14.13 10.05 17.29
N GLN A 101 14.34 10.62 16.10
CA GLN A 101 13.89 11.97 15.75
C GLN A 101 12.36 12.04 15.62
N VAL A 102 11.76 10.99 15.02
CA VAL A 102 10.34 11.00 14.64
C VAL A 102 9.47 10.25 15.65
N ILE A 103 9.93 9.09 16.12
CA ILE A 103 9.15 8.23 17.01
C ILE A 103 9.52 8.48 18.46
N GLY A 104 10.81 8.75 18.75
CA GLY A 104 11.28 9.05 20.10
C GLY A 104 10.91 7.95 21.11
N ASP A 105 10.50 8.36 22.31
CA ASP A 105 10.17 7.44 23.42
C ASP A 105 8.92 6.58 23.16
N GLU A 106 8.03 7.02 22.27
CA GLU A 106 6.81 6.30 21.91
C GLU A 106 7.11 4.92 21.29
N ILE A 107 8.32 4.72 20.74
CA ILE A 107 8.78 3.42 20.23
C ILE A 107 8.74 2.33 21.30
N CYS A 108 8.87 2.70 22.57
CA CYS A 108 8.77 1.76 23.67
C CYS A 108 7.40 1.09 23.66
N ASN A 109 6.32 1.80 23.35
CA ASN A 109 4.96 1.27 23.36
C ASN A 109 4.64 0.41 22.13
N TRP A 110 5.61 0.19 21.25
CA TRP A 110 5.42 -0.53 20.00
C TRP A 110 6.11 -1.88 20.08
N ALA A 111 5.44 -2.95 19.68
CA ALA A 111 6.09 -4.26 19.57
C ALA A 111 6.94 -4.34 18.29
N THR A 112 6.46 -3.73 17.21
CA THR A 112 7.17 -3.46 15.94
C THR A 112 6.33 -2.48 15.12
N PHE A 113 6.89 -1.92 14.05
CA PHE A 113 6.19 -1.11 13.06
C PHE A 113 6.79 -1.35 11.67
N ALA A 114 6.11 -0.88 10.62
CA ALA A 114 6.67 -0.82 9.27
C ALA A 114 6.02 0.33 8.48
N VAL A 115 6.65 0.70 7.36
CA VAL A 115 6.11 1.64 6.36
C VAL A 115 5.55 0.87 5.16
N GLY A 116 4.52 1.42 4.51
CA GLY A 116 3.83 0.85 3.36
C GLY A 116 3.47 -0.63 3.57
N PRO A 117 3.99 -1.55 2.72
CA PRO A 117 4.89 -1.31 1.57
C PRO A 117 4.17 -0.64 0.40
N GLY A 118 4.91 -0.33 -0.66
CA GLY A 118 4.40 0.39 -1.84
C GLY A 118 4.88 1.83 -1.89
N HIS A 119 4.27 2.63 -2.78
CA HIS A 119 4.60 4.05 -2.92
C HIS A 119 4.08 4.92 -1.76
N GLY A 120 4.78 6.03 -1.50
CA GLY A 120 4.25 7.14 -0.70
C GLY A 120 3.60 8.19 -1.60
N ILE A 121 3.06 9.26 -1.03
CA ILE A 121 2.44 10.33 -1.82
C ILE A 121 3.06 11.69 -1.52
N GLN A 122 3.00 12.58 -2.51
CA GLN A 122 3.15 14.01 -2.33
C GLN A 122 1.79 14.66 -2.62
N MET A 123 1.24 15.36 -1.63
CA MET A 123 -0.02 16.08 -1.77
C MET A 123 0.14 17.34 -2.62
N LYS A 124 -0.96 17.90 -3.13
CA LYS A 124 -1.01 19.20 -3.83
C LYS A 124 -0.37 20.34 -3.04
N SER A 125 -0.40 20.28 -1.71
CA SER A 125 0.26 21.24 -0.81
C SER A 125 1.78 21.16 -0.80
N GLY A 126 2.37 20.10 -1.38
CA GLY A 126 3.79 19.78 -1.30
C GLY A 126 4.16 18.86 -0.14
N ARG A 127 3.24 18.62 0.82
CA ARG A 127 3.44 17.69 1.94
C ARG A 127 3.72 16.28 1.43
N LEU A 128 4.79 15.67 1.95
CA LEU A 128 5.12 14.27 1.73
C LEU A 128 4.43 13.42 2.79
N ILE A 129 3.87 12.27 2.38
CA ILE A 129 3.21 11.32 3.28
C ILE A 129 3.72 9.91 3.00
N ILE A 130 4.11 9.22 4.07
CA ILE A 130 4.53 7.83 4.09
C ILE A 130 3.50 7.03 4.91
N PRO A 131 2.69 6.17 4.26
CA PRO A 131 1.80 5.24 4.97
C PRO A 131 2.60 4.32 5.88
N ALA A 132 2.07 4.00 7.06
CA ALA A 132 2.73 3.13 8.01
C ALA A 132 1.72 2.41 8.91
N TYR A 133 2.20 1.43 9.66
CA TYR A 133 1.41 0.77 10.70
C TYR A 133 2.28 0.32 11.86
N VAL A 134 1.65 0.19 13.02
CA VAL A 134 2.31 -0.19 14.28
C VAL A 134 1.55 -1.30 14.97
N TYR A 135 2.27 -2.27 15.51
CA TYR A 135 1.74 -3.20 16.51
C TYR A 135 1.86 -2.59 17.91
N TYR A 136 0.83 -1.89 18.34
CA TYR A 136 0.82 -1.11 19.58
C TYR A 136 0.53 -1.97 20.82
N ILE A 137 1.31 -1.78 21.89
CA ILE A 137 1.18 -2.49 23.17
C ILE A 137 0.22 -1.70 24.07
N HIS A 138 -1.07 -2.08 24.08
CA HIS A 138 -2.09 -1.39 24.87
C HIS A 138 -2.00 -1.64 26.38
N CYS A 139 -1.37 -2.74 26.80
CA CYS A 139 -1.27 -3.09 28.21
C CYS A 139 0.00 -3.90 28.49
N ARG A 140 0.72 -3.50 29.56
CA ARG A 140 1.86 -4.24 30.12
C ARG A 140 1.47 -4.75 31.51
N CYS A 141 1.16 -6.04 31.64
CA CYS A 141 0.86 -6.64 32.94
C CYS A 141 2.14 -7.18 33.60
N PHE A 142 2.59 -6.54 34.68
CA PHE A 142 3.53 -7.12 35.65
C PHE A 142 2.74 -7.97 36.66
N PRO A 143 3.21 -9.14 37.14
CA PRO A 143 4.55 -9.74 37.02
C PRO A 143 4.68 -10.86 35.98
N PHE A 144 3.63 -11.18 35.22
CA PHE A 144 3.59 -12.41 34.41
C PHE A 144 4.05 -12.27 32.95
N ASN A 145 4.60 -11.12 32.53
CA ASN A 145 5.11 -10.88 31.16
C ASN A 145 4.12 -11.20 30.01
N PHE A 146 2.83 -11.37 30.28
CA PHE A 146 1.86 -11.61 29.23
C PHE A 146 1.40 -10.28 28.63
N LEU A 147 1.82 -10.04 27.37
CA LEU A 147 1.36 -8.95 26.52
C LEU A 147 -0.07 -9.23 26.05
N HIS A 148 -1.06 -8.89 26.86
CA HIS A 148 -2.43 -9.32 26.58
C HIS A 148 -3.13 -8.54 25.46
N LYS A 149 -2.58 -7.43 24.95
CA LYS A 149 -3.25 -6.60 23.93
C LYS A 149 -2.25 -5.88 23.02
N VAL A 150 -1.55 -6.62 22.16
CA VAL A 150 -0.85 -6.01 21.01
C VAL A 150 -1.81 -5.96 19.83
N ARG A 151 -2.05 -4.77 19.27
CA ARG A 151 -2.99 -4.58 18.15
C ARG A 151 -2.37 -3.74 17.05
N PRO A 152 -2.56 -4.09 15.77
CA PRO A 152 -2.06 -3.32 14.67
C PRO A 152 -2.95 -2.08 14.44
N HIS A 153 -2.33 -0.93 14.19
CA HIS A 153 -3.01 0.29 13.79
C HIS A 153 -2.22 0.97 12.66
N ALA A 154 -2.89 1.33 11.57
CA ALA A 154 -2.33 2.19 10.54
C ALA A 154 -2.16 3.63 11.05
N LEU A 155 -1.18 4.35 10.51
CA LEU A 155 -0.89 5.76 10.75
C LEU A 155 -0.14 6.33 9.55
N SER A 156 0.21 7.62 9.59
CA SER A 156 1.09 8.24 8.59
C SER A 156 2.32 8.87 9.24
N PHE A 157 3.44 8.87 8.52
CA PHE A 157 4.51 9.85 8.74
C PHE A 157 4.41 10.93 7.66
N TYR A 158 4.66 12.19 8.00
CA TYR A 158 4.57 13.27 7.03
C TYR A 158 5.65 14.33 7.21
N SER A 159 5.95 15.06 6.14
CA SER A 159 6.93 16.14 6.10
C SER A 159 6.39 17.31 5.29
N ASP A 160 6.58 18.52 5.81
CA ASP A 160 6.15 19.79 5.21
C ASP A 160 7.33 20.59 4.62
N ASP A 161 8.55 20.08 4.71
CA ASP A 161 9.79 20.76 4.36
C ASP A 161 10.67 19.91 3.43
N CYS A 162 10.02 19.23 2.47
CA CYS A 162 10.67 18.39 1.47
C CYS A 162 11.51 17.23 2.06
N GLY A 163 11.09 16.70 3.20
CA GLY A 163 11.72 15.54 3.84
C GLY A 163 12.85 15.86 4.81
N VAL A 164 13.07 17.15 5.15
CA VAL A 164 14.11 17.57 6.10
C VAL A 164 13.72 17.20 7.53
N THR A 165 12.48 17.46 7.93
CA THR A 165 11.89 17.03 9.20
C THR A 165 10.63 16.22 8.96
N TRP A 166 10.35 15.33 9.92
CA TRP A 166 9.26 14.37 9.82
C TRP A 166 8.46 14.35 11.11
N GLN A 167 7.15 14.22 10.96
CA GLN A 167 6.16 14.14 12.01
C GLN A 167 5.39 12.81 11.90
N MET A 168 4.77 12.40 12.99
CA MET A 168 3.98 11.18 13.06
C MET A 168 2.52 11.53 13.37
N GLY A 169 1.61 11.03 12.55
CA GLY A 169 0.17 11.17 12.76
C GLY A 169 -0.37 10.22 13.84
N GLU A 170 -1.63 10.46 14.21
CA GLU A 170 -2.36 9.60 15.12
C GLU A 170 -2.66 8.22 14.50
N LYS A 171 -2.76 7.23 15.38
CA LYS A 171 -3.12 5.84 15.02
C LYS A 171 -4.60 5.79 14.66
N ILE A 172 -4.96 5.11 13.57
CA ILE A 172 -6.35 4.80 13.25
C ILE A 172 -6.94 3.95 14.39
N PRO A 173 -8.05 4.36 15.04
CA PRO A 173 -8.61 3.63 16.18
C PRO A 173 -9.04 2.19 15.87
N MET A 174 -9.43 1.93 14.62
CA MET A 174 -9.79 0.59 14.16
C MET A 174 -8.55 -0.26 13.88
N GLU A 175 -8.58 -1.54 14.27
CA GLU A 175 -7.48 -2.46 14.00
C GLU A 175 -7.20 -2.55 12.49
N SER A 176 -5.96 -2.21 12.11
CA SER A 176 -5.55 -2.01 10.72
C SER A 176 -4.04 -2.23 10.59
N CYS A 177 -3.59 -2.79 9.47
CA CYS A 177 -2.19 -3.17 9.23
C CYS A 177 -1.64 -2.41 8.00
N GLU A 178 -0.93 -3.06 7.07
CA GLU A 178 -0.37 -2.40 5.88
C GLU A 178 -1.42 -1.55 5.18
N CYS A 179 -1.07 -0.31 4.86
CA CYS A 179 -1.96 0.65 4.23
C CYS A 179 -1.23 1.42 3.14
N GLU A 180 -2.02 1.95 2.22
CA GLU A 180 -1.61 2.99 1.28
C GLU A 180 -2.60 4.14 1.35
N MET A 181 -2.18 5.29 0.83
CA MET A 181 -2.93 6.54 0.91
C MET A 181 -2.96 7.23 -0.45
N ALA A 182 -4.02 7.97 -0.71
CA ALA A 182 -4.19 8.75 -1.93
C ALA A 182 -4.87 10.09 -1.61
N GLU A 183 -4.49 11.14 -2.34
CA GLU A 183 -5.13 12.44 -2.20
C GLU A 183 -6.36 12.53 -3.09
N ILE A 184 -7.51 12.83 -2.48
CA ILE A 184 -8.74 13.17 -3.19
C ILE A 184 -8.84 14.69 -3.24
N ILE A 185 -9.05 15.25 -4.43
CA ILE A 185 -9.40 16.66 -4.60
C ILE A 185 -10.91 16.74 -4.87
N ASP A 186 -11.63 17.46 -4.03
CA ASP A 186 -13.06 17.68 -4.22
C ASP A 186 -13.35 18.73 -5.31
N HIS A 187 -14.63 18.96 -5.62
CA HIS A 187 -15.03 19.99 -6.58
C HIS A 187 -14.66 21.43 -6.15
N THR A 188 -14.42 21.67 -4.86
CA THR A 188 -14.03 22.97 -4.29
C THR A 188 -12.51 23.20 -4.22
N ASP A 189 -11.70 22.29 -4.78
CA ASP A 189 -10.23 22.26 -4.67
C ASP A 189 -9.69 21.94 -3.27
N GLN A 190 -10.53 21.44 -2.36
CA GLN A 190 -10.10 20.95 -1.06
C GLN A 190 -9.49 19.55 -1.18
N SER A 191 -8.34 19.37 -0.53
CA SER A 191 -7.65 18.09 -0.43
C SER A 191 -8.15 17.29 0.76
N HIS A 192 -8.47 16.01 0.52
CA HIS A 192 -8.79 15.02 1.54
C HIS A 192 -7.83 13.85 1.40
N LEU A 193 -7.15 13.47 2.47
CA LEU A 193 -6.29 12.29 2.43
C LEU A 193 -7.13 11.04 2.71
N TYR A 194 -7.16 10.12 1.76
CA TYR A 194 -7.81 8.83 1.91
C TYR A 194 -6.79 7.75 2.26
N CYS A 195 -7.11 6.91 3.24
CA CYS A 195 -6.32 5.76 3.65
C CYS A 195 -7.12 4.46 3.44
N ASN A 196 -6.49 3.48 2.80
CA ASN A 196 -7.01 2.12 2.64
C ASN A 196 -6.07 1.13 3.31
N ALA A 197 -6.54 0.45 4.37
CA ALA A 197 -5.72 -0.38 5.22
C ALA A 197 -6.19 -1.84 5.24
N ARG A 198 -5.20 -2.74 5.33
CA ARG A 198 -5.40 -4.17 5.53
C ARG A 198 -6.08 -4.43 6.85
N SER A 199 -6.99 -5.40 6.84
CA SER A 199 -7.64 -5.87 8.06
C SER A 199 -7.78 -7.40 8.07
N THR A 200 -8.15 -7.92 9.24
CA THR A 200 -8.56 -9.33 9.41
C THR A 200 -10.06 -9.49 9.64
N CYS A 201 -10.87 -8.43 9.46
CA CYS A 201 -12.33 -8.48 9.64
C CYS A 201 -13.09 -8.90 8.36
N GLY A 202 -12.38 -9.35 7.33
CA GLY A 202 -12.94 -9.85 6.07
C GLY A 202 -13.18 -8.79 4.99
N HIS A 203 -12.88 -7.52 5.27
CA HIS A 203 -12.96 -6.39 4.34
C HIS A 203 -11.92 -5.32 4.68
N ARG A 204 -11.61 -4.43 3.75
CA ARG A 204 -10.68 -3.31 3.99
C ARG A 204 -11.20 -2.32 5.04
N VAL A 205 -10.29 -1.64 5.72
CA VAL A 205 -10.59 -0.48 6.56
C VAL A 205 -10.28 0.78 5.75
N GLU A 206 -11.22 1.71 5.73
CA GLU A 206 -11.10 3.00 5.05
C GLU A 206 -11.21 4.13 6.08
N ALA A 207 -10.45 5.19 5.87
CA ALA A 207 -10.57 6.42 6.63
C ALA A 207 -10.21 7.64 5.77
N LEU A 208 -10.83 8.78 6.06
CA LEU A 208 -10.45 10.08 5.49
C LEU A 208 -9.70 10.88 6.53
N SER A 209 -8.90 11.84 6.10
CA SER A 209 -8.20 12.78 6.98
C SER A 209 -8.32 14.18 6.39
N GLU A 210 -9.06 15.03 7.10
CA GLU A 210 -9.14 16.48 6.81
C GLU A 210 -7.88 17.23 7.26
N SER A 211 -7.07 16.58 8.09
CA SER A 211 -5.81 17.13 8.63
C SER A 211 -4.57 16.66 7.86
N SER A 212 -4.75 16.18 6.63
CA SER A 212 -3.65 15.77 5.73
C SER A 212 -2.67 14.78 6.39
N GLY A 213 -3.22 13.76 7.05
CA GLY A 213 -2.47 12.64 7.65
C GLY A 213 -2.18 12.76 9.14
N ALA A 214 -2.44 13.93 9.77
CA ALA A 214 -2.20 14.09 11.20
C ALA A 214 -3.17 13.27 12.07
N ALA A 215 -4.43 13.15 11.65
CA ALA A 215 -5.43 12.28 12.27
C ALA A 215 -6.46 11.80 11.23
N PHE A 216 -7.08 10.65 11.46
CA PHE A 216 -8.06 10.04 10.55
C PHE A 216 -9.46 10.03 11.15
N ASP A 217 -10.43 10.51 10.37
CA ASP A 217 -11.83 10.72 10.72
C ASP A 217 -12.69 9.50 10.36
N ASN A 218 -13.55 9.07 11.29
CA ASN A 218 -14.59 8.05 11.10
C ASN A 218 -14.16 6.79 10.32
N PRO A 219 -13.13 6.04 10.80
CA PRO A 219 -12.71 4.82 10.12
C PRO A 219 -13.87 3.83 10.06
N HIS A 220 -14.02 3.16 8.92
CA HIS A 220 -15.11 2.21 8.69
C HIS A 220 -14.69 1.08 7.76
N VAL A 221 -15.54 0.06 7.67
CA VAL A 221 -15.28 -1.12 6.86
C VAL A 221 -15.82 -0.94 5.43
N ALA A 222 -14.96 -1.14 4.44
CA ALA A 222 -15.28 -1.07 3.02
C ALA A 222 -15.98 -2.34 2.53
N LYS A 223 -17.31 -2.42 2.66
CA LYS A 223 -18.07 -3.65 2.36
C LYS A 223 -17.89 -4.21 0.94
N LYS A 224 -17.46 -3.38 -0.02
CA LYS A 224 -17.20 -3.80 -1.41
C LYS A 224 -15.78 -4.31 -1.65
N LEU A 225 -14.84 -4.02 -0.74
CA LEU A 225 -13.44 -4.42 -0.85
C LEU A 225 -13.17 -5.56 0.14
N VAL A 226 -13.17 -6.78 -0.37
CA VAL A 226 -13.03 -8.00 0.43
C VAL A 226 -11.59 -8.23 0.88
N GLU A 227 -11.42 -8.90 2.02
CA GLU A 227 -10.13 -9.41 2.50
C GLU A 227 -10.15 -10.95 2.57
N PRO A 228 -9.07 -11.65 2.18
CA PRO A 228 -8.89 -13.05 2.53
C PRO A 228 -8.74 -13.23 4.05
N ARG A 229 -8.75 -14.48 4.53
CA ARG A 229 -8.78 -14.83 5.97
C ARG A 229 -7.73 -14.12 6.84
N HIS A 230 -6.52 -13.90 6.32
CA HIS A 230 -5.43 -13.24 7.04
C HIS A 230 -5.13 -11.84 6.50
N GLY A 231 -5.97 -11.35 5.60
CA GLY A 231 -5.77 -10.16 4.81
C GLY A 231 -4.60 -10.22 3.81
N CYS A 232 -4.51 -9.20 2.97
CA CYS A 232 -3.40 -8.95 2.05
C CYS A 232 -3.08 -7.46 2.00
N GLN A 233 -1.86 -7.06 1.64
CA GLN A 233 -1.65 -5.68 1.21
C GLN A 233 -2.42 -5.45 -0.11
N GLY A 234 -2.79 -4.20 -0.35
CA GLY A 234 -3.35 -3.72 -1.61
C GLY A 234 -2.94 -2.26 -1.78
N SER A 235 -2.95 -1.79 -3.03
CA SER A 235 -2.48 -0.45 -3.39
C SER A 235 -3.62 0.46 -3.80
N VAL A 236 -3.53 1.74 -3.46
CA VAL A 236 -4.49 2.78 -3.88
C VAL A 236 -3.76 3.94 -4.52
N LEU A 237 -4.32 4.45 -5.62
CA LEU A 237 -3.78 5.57 -6.38
C LEU A 237 -4.92 6.54 -6.72
N SER A 238 -4.69 7.85 -6.57
CA SER A 238 -5.59 8.86 -7.15
C SER A 238 -5.11 9.34 -8.50
N PHE A 239 -6.04 9.74 -9.35
CA PHE A 239 -5.76 10.32 -10.66
C PHE A 239 -6.86 11.33 -11.05
N PRO A 240 -6.56 12.32 -11.90
CA PRO A 240 -7.55 13.30 -12.35
C PRO A 240 -8.72 12.65 -13.09
N VAL A 241 -9.92 13.20 -12.93
CA VAL A 241 -11.07 12.81 -13.74
C VAL A 241 -10.77 13.07 -15.22
N PRO A 242 -10.90 12.09 -16.14
CA PRO A 242 -10.54 12.26 -17.55
C PRO A 242 -11.38 13.33 -18.26
N GLU A 243 -12.68 13.38 -17.95
CA GLU A 243 -13.63 14.36 -18.49
C GLU A 243 -14.31 15.06 -17.31
N PRO A 244 -13.73 16.17 -16.82
CA PRO A 244 -14.33 16.93 -15.72
C PRO A 244 -15.71 17.46 -16.13
N SER A 245 -16.70 17.23 -15.29
CA SER A 245 -18.02 17.84 -15.41
C SER A 245 -18.40 18.50 -14.09
N ASP A 246 -19.22 19.55 -14.16
CA ASP A 246 -19.75 20.23 -12.97
C ASP A 246 -20.66 19.32 -12.12
N GLU A 247 -21.05 18.15 -12.66
CA GLU A 247 -21.82 17.13 -11.94
C GLU A 247 -20.95 16.20 -11.07
N SER A 248 -19.62 16.25 -11.22
CA SER A 248 -18.72 15.41 -10.43
C SER A 248 -18.46 16.02 -9.05
N ASP A 249 -18.71 15.26 -7.99
CA ASP A 249 -18.43 15.71 -6.61
C ASP A 249 -16.93 15.92 -6.34
N THR A 250 -16.06 15.38 -7.21
CA THR A 250 -14.60 15.34 -7.03
C THR A 250 -13.84 15.53 -8.35
N LYS A 251 -12.67 16.16 -8.30
CA LYS A 251 -11.74 16.34 -9.43
C LYS A 251 -10.79 15.15 -9.65
N THR A 252 -10.80 14.19 -8.72
CA THR A 252 -9.99 12.97 -8.78
C THR A 252 -10.83 11.71 -8.58
N TRP A 253 -10.47 10.64 -9.26
CA TRP A 253 -10.95 9.28 -9.00
C TRP A 253 -9.87 8.44 -8.29
N LEU A 254 -10.27 7.29 -7.76
CA LEU A 254 -9.35 6.32 -7.15
C LEU A 254 -9.31 5.01 -7.93
N LEU A 255 -8.11 4.47 -8.10
CA LEU A 255 -7.86 3.06 -8.41
C LEU A 255 -7.44 2.31 -7.16
N TYR A 256 -7.80 1.03 -7.08
CA TYR A 256 -7.35 0.14 -6.02
C TYR A 256 -7.05 -1.25 -6.57
N SER A 257 -5.90 -1.83 -6.25
CA SER A 257 -5.52 -3.20 -6.65
C SER A 257 -5.40 -4.13 -5.46
N HIS A 258 -6.04 -5.30 -5.54
CA HIS A 258 -6.03 -6.31 -4.47
C HIS A 258 -6.59 -7.66 -4.93
N PRO A 259 -6.20 -8.78 -4.28
CA PRO A 259 -6.83 -10.08 -4.50
C PRO A 259 -8.35 -10.07 -4.25
N THR A 260 -9.13 -10.60 -5.20
CA THR A 260 -10.60 -10.51 -5.17
C THR A 260 -11.28 -11.69 -4.46
N ASN A 261 -10.52 -12.71 -4.09
CA ASN A 261 -11.06 -13.91 -3.45
C ASN A 261 -11.16 -13.77 -1.92
N LYS A 262 -12.37 -13.98 -1.37
CA LYS A 262 -12.66 -13.89 0.08
C LYS A 262 -11.91 -14.86 1.00
N LYS A 263 -11.25 -15.89 0.45
CA LYS A 263 -10.63 -16.96 1.24
C LYS A 263 -9.13 -17.05 1.04
N LYS A 264 -8.64 -16.78 -0.17
CA LYS A 264 -7.24 -16.97 -0.57
C LYS A 264 -6.72 -15.72 -1.28
N ARG A 265 -5.40 -15.54 -1.24
CA ARG A 265 -4.66 -14.57 -2.05
C ARG A 265 -4.66 -15.01 -3.51
N LYS A 266 -5.74 -14.68 -4.22
CA LYS A 266 -6.00 -15.14 -5.59
C LYS A 266 -6.82 -14.09 -6.35
N ASP A 267 -6.55 -14.06 -7.65
CA ASP A 267 -7.25 -13.27 -8.67
C ASP A 267 -7.12 -11.78 -8.37
N LEU A 268 -5.99 -11.18 -8.76
CA LEU A 268 -5.74 -9.76 -8.59
C LEU A 268 -6.72 -8.95 -9.45
N GLY A 269 -7.49 -8.08 -8.80
CA GLY A 269 -8.43 -7.19 -9.43
C GLY A 269 -8.03 -5.74 -9.24
N VAL A 270 -8.32 -4.91 -10.24
CA VAL A 270 -8.26 -3.46 -10.15
C VAL A 270 -9.69 -2.92 -10.07
N TYR A 271 -9.95 -2.12 -9.07
CA TYR A 271 -11.23 -1.48 -8.78
C TYR A 271 -11.15 0.01 -9.12
N LEU A 272 -12.26 0.57 -9.57
CA LEU A 272 -12.42 2.00 -9.82
C LEU A 272 -13.45 2.58 -8.86
N ASN A 273 -13.15 3.75 -8.27
CA ASN A 273 -14.10 4.56 -7.52
C ASN A 273 -14.21 5.95 -8.15
N LYS A 274 -15.37 6.24 -8.73
CA LYS A 274 -15.67 7.52 -9.40
C LYS A 274 -16.26 8.58 -8.46
N SER A 275 -16.51 8.22 -7.21
CA SER A 275 -17.10 9.09 -6.19
C SER A 275 -16.43 8.80 -4.83
N PRO A 276 -15.13 9.11 -4.69
CA PRO A 276 -14.32 8.59 -3.59
C PRO A 276 -14.68 9.16 -2.21
N LEU A 277 -15.42 10.26 -2.15
CA LEU A 277 -16.01 10.77 -0.90
C LEU A 277 -17.28 10.01 -0.45
N LYS A 278 -17.83 9.11 -1.28
CA LYS A 278 -18.98 8.28 -0.93
C LYS A 278 -18.51 6.90 -0.46
N THR A 279 -18.99 6.47 0.72
CA THR A 279 -18.64 5.20 1.41
C THR A 279 -18.94 3.90 0.63
N SER A 280 -19.61 3.99 -0.52
CA SER A 280 -19.95 2.83 -1.35
C SER A 280 -19.57 3.01 -2.83
N GLY A 281 -18.64 3.92 -3.13
CA GLY A 281 -18.28 4.31 -4.51
C GLY A 281 -17.54 3.27 -5.35
N TRP A 282 -17.02 2.19 -4.75
CA TRP A 282 -16.28 1.16 -5.48
C TRP A 282 -17.14 0.38 -6.48
N GLY A 283 -16.63 0.22 -7.71
CA GLY A 283 -17.19 -0.62 -8.75
C GLY A 283 -16.83 -2.11 -8.62
N GLN A 284 -17.19 -2.90 -9.63
CA GLN A 284 -16.69 -4.28 -9.77
C GLN A 284 -15.22 -4.27 -10.23
N PRO A 285 -14.41 -5.26 -9.83
CA PRO A 285 -13.03 -5.32 -10.26
C PRO A 285 -12.89 -5.84 -11.68
N TRP A 286 -11.98 -5.25 -12.45
CA TRP A 286 -11.40 -5.91 -13.62
C TRP A 286 -10.24 -6.82 -13.17
N ILE A 287 -10.29 -8.11 -13.54
CA ILE A 287 -9.25 -9.08 -13.15
C ILE A 287 -8.03 -8.92 -14.05
N VAL A 288 -6.98 -8.30 -13.52
CA VAL A 288 -5.70 -8.09 -14.22
C VAL A 288 -4.85 -9.37 -14.23
N HIS A 289 -4.97 -10.22 -13.21
CA HIS A 289 -4.31 -11.52 -13.17
C HIS A 289 -5.20 -12.59 -12.53
N LYS A 290 -5.38 -13.72 -13.23
CA LYS A 290 -6.08 -14.90 -12.70
C LYS A 290 -5.05 -15.87 -12.12
N GLY A 291 -5.28 -16.35 -10.90
CA GLY A 291 -4.33 -17.24 -10.21
C GLY A 291 -3.84 -16.68 -8.89
N PRO A 292 -2.87 -17.35 -8.24
CA PRO A 292 -2.20 -16.84 -7.04
C PRO A 292 -1.76 -15.38 -7.19
N SER A 293 -2.12 -14.53 -6.24
CA SER A 293 -1.80 -13.10 -6.28
C SER A 293 -1.62 -12.55 -4.89
N GLY A 294 -0.50 -11.88 -4.65
CA GLY A 294 -0.11 -11.33 -3.36
C GLY A 294 -0.19 -9.82 -3.35
N TYR A 295 0.91 -9.18 -2.96
CA TYR A 295 1.03 -7.74 -2.81
C TYR A 295 1.07 -7.09 -4.19
N SER A 296 0.65 -5.83 -4.28
CA SER A 296 0.67 -5.05 -5.53
C SER A 296 0.93 -3.58 -5.25
N ASP A 297 1.49 -2.86 -6.23
CA ASP A 297 1.69 -1.42 -6.18
C ASP A 297 1.32 -0.78 -7.52
N LEU A 298 0.53 0.29 -7.47
CA LEU A 298 0.01 1.03 -8.62
C LEU A 298 0.79 2.32 -8.86
N THR A 299 0.90 2.73 -10.11
CA THR A 299 1.35 4.08 -10.45
C THR A 299 0.67 4.57 -11.74
N GLN A 300 0.60 5.89 -11.91
CA GLN A 300 0.14 6.48 -13.17
C GLN A 300 1.36 6.78 -14.04
N CYS A 301 1.33 6.32 -15.29
CA CYS A 301 2.33 6.61 -16.31
C CYS A 301 1.66 7.30 -17.49
N GLU A 302 1.82 8.62 -17.58
CA GLU A 302 1.18 9.45 -18.62
C GLU A 302 -0.36 9.25 -18.63
N GLU A 303 -0.92 8.81 -19.76
CA GLU A 303 -2.36 8.50 -19.94
C GLU A 303 -2.73 7.05 -19.57
N GLN A 304 -1.79 6.31 -18.96
CA GLN A 304 -1.95 4.91 -18.59
C GLN A 304 -1.63 4.68 -17.12
N PHE A 305 -1.83 3.44 -16.69
CA PHE A 305 -1.52 2.98 -15.36
C PHE A 305 -0.60 1.76 -15.46
N ALA A 306 0.24 1.60 -14.45
CA ALA A 306 1.04 0.40 -14.29
C ALA A 306 0.76 -0.23 -12.93
N CYS A 307 0.88 -1.56 -12.88
CA CYS A 307 0.77 -2.36 -11.67
C CYS A 307 1.98 -3.29 -11.59
N LEU A 308 2.66 -3.27 -10.45
CA LEU A 308 3.67 -4.25 -10.08
C LEU A 308 3.04 -5.21 -9.06
N MET A 309 3.09 -6.52 -9.28
CA MET A 309 2.35 -7.48 -8.45
C MET A 309 3.11 -8.78 -8.19
N GLU A 310 2.96 -9.32 -6.99
CA GLU A 310 3.31 -10.70 -6.64
C GLU A 310 2.30 -11.67 -7.28
N CYS A 311 2.77 -12.61 -8.09
CA CYS A 311 1.92 -13.60 -8.75
C CYS A 311 2.66 -14.90 -9.08
N GLY A 312 1.95 -15.86 -9.68
CA GLY A 312 2.52 -17.11 -10.16
C GLY A 312 1.46 -18.11 -10.61
N GLU A 313 1.89 -19.31 -10.96
CA GLU A 313 1.00 -20.42 -11.32
C GLU A 313 0.54 -21.20 -10.08
N LYS A 314 1.45 -21.45 -9.14
CA LYS A 314 1.18 -22.27 -7.94
C LYS A 314 1.18 -21.45 -6.65
N SER A 315 2.02 -20.43 -6.55
CA SER A 315 2.09 -19.50 -5.42
C SER A 315 2.28 -18.07 -5.92
N GLU A 316 1.79 -17.12 -5.14
CA GLU A 316 1.98 -15.70 -5.35
C GLU A 316 3.46 -15.26 -5.22
N THR A 317 4.34 -16.10 -4.70
CA THR A 317 5.75 -15.76 -4.44
C THR A 317 6.72 -16.24 -5.52
N GLU A 318 6.19 -16.76 -6.65
CA GLU A 318 7.00 -17.26 -7.76
C GLU A 318 7.58 -16.14 -8.61
N GLU A 319 6.87 -15.02 -8.75
CA GLU A 319 7.31 -13.87 -9.55
C GLU A 319 6.71 -12.55 -9.05
N ILE A 320 7.42 -11.46 -9.35
CA ILE A 320 6.88 -10.10 -9.35
C ILE A 320 6.79 -9.66 -10.81
N ALA A 321 5.57 -9.41 -11.26
CA ALA A 321 5.28 -9.07 -12.63
C ALA A 321 4.76 -7.63 -12.76
N PHE A 322 5.09 -7.02 -13.89
CA PHE A 322 4.69 -5.68 -14.29
C PHE A 322 3.66 -5.75 -15.41
N VAL A 323 2.64 -4.91 -15.33
CA VAL A 323 1.57 -4.80 -16.33
C VAL A 323 1.14 -3.35 -16.48
N GLU A 324 1.06 -2.89 -17.72
CA GLU A 324 0.50 -1.58 -18.07
C GLU A 324 -0.91 -1.75 -18.63
N PHE A 325 -1.80 -0.83 -18.27
CA PHE A 325 -3.19 -0.88 -18.70
C PHE A 325 -3.81 0.51 -18.80
N LYS A 326 -4.88 0.60 -19.59
CA LYS A 326 -5.66 1.83 -19.79
C LYS A 326 -6.95 1.82 -18.98
N LEU A 327 -7.48 3.00 -18.65
CA LEU A 327 -8.72 3.15 -17.91
C LEU A 327 -9.92 2.40 -18.53
N LYS A 328 -9.95 2.26 -19.86
CA LYS A 328 -11.04 1.58 -20.58
C LYS A 328 -11.33 0.15 -20.12
N TYR A 329 -10.35 -0.56 -19.57
CA TYR A 329 -10.56 -1.91 -19.01
C TYR A 329 -11.49 -1.90 -17.78
N LEU A 330 -11.56 -0.77 -17.07
CA LEU A 330 -12.39 -0.58 -15.87
C LEU A 330 -13.76 0.02 -16.19
N LEU A 331 -13.91 0.67 -17.36
CA LEU A 331 -15.16 1.28 -17.80
C LEU A 331 -16.02 0.33 -18.64
N TRP A 332 -15.52 -0.85 -18.97
CA TRP A 332 -16.16 -1.77 -19.91
C TRP A 332 -17.58 -2.20 -19.55
N ASP A 333 -17.88 -2.36 -18.26
CA ASP A 333 -19.23 -2.77 -17.85
C ASP A 333 -20.28 -1.65 -18.02
N LEU A 334 -19.85 -0.40 -18.22
CA LEU A 334 -20.72 0.75 -18.50
C LEU A 334 -21.03 0.91 -20.01
N LEU A 335 -20.25 0.28 -20.89
CA LEU A 335 -20.48 0.30 -22.35
C LEU A 335 -21.54 -0.74 -22.79
N LYS A 336 -22.19 -1.41 -21.84
CA LYS A 336 -23.22 -2.44 -22.06
C LYS A 336 -24.64 -1.97 -21.75
N GLU A 337 -24.81 -0.74 -21.30
CA GLU A 337 -26.11 -0.06 -21.18
C GLU A 337 -26.35 0.83 -22.41
#